data_AF-A0A7T5EPX9-F1
#
_entry.id   AF-A0A7T5EPX9-F1
#
_cell.length_a   1.000
_cell.length_b   1.000
_cell.length_c   1.000
_cell.angle_alpha   90.00
_cell.angle_beta   90.00
_cell.angle_gamma   90.00
#
_symmetry.space_group_name_H-M   'P 1'
#
loop_
_entity.id
_entity.type
_entity.pdbx_description
1 polymer ?
#
loop_
_entity_poly.entity_id
_entity_poly.type
_entity_poly.pdbx_seq_one_letter_code
_entity_poly.pdbx_strand_id
1 'polypeptide(L)'
;MPAYDRHELIQKLGVDEEQVLGIYYTSMEGSTDNRKHNIVKAMRKINGEKIKPGEIFSYNEEVGNSNLAEDNWKEAHVIVNGQLTAGYGGGICQVSSTLFNAVQEAKLPIVERHTHSKTVGYVPVGQDATVAYGLLDFRFSNPFDHTLTIKAKVFDDTNVVIAILKK
;
A
#
# COMPACT_ATOMS: atom_id res chain seq x y z
N MET A 1 13.93 -6.04 -13.28
CA MET A 1 14.84 -5.38 -12.32
C MET A 1 15.29 -6.38 -11.26
N PRO A 2 16.52 -6.30 -10.70
CA PRO A 2 16.89 -7.15 -9.56
C PRO A 2 15.92 -6.89 -8.41
N ALA A 3 15.52 -7.95 -7.72
CA ALA A 3 14.80 -7.81 -6.47
C ALA A 3 15.68 -7.02 -5.49
N TYR A 4 15.20 -5.90 -4.97
CA TYR A 4 15.97 -5.22 -3.92
C TYR A 4 16.08 -6.12 -2.71
N ASP A 5 17.29 -6.20 -2.16
CA ASP A 5 17.47 -6.75 -0.83
C ASP A 5 16.88 -5.80 0.22
N ARG A 6 16.42 -6.37 1.34
CA ARG A 6 15.88 -5.64 2.48
C ARG A 6 16.84 -4.53 2.93
N HIS A 7 18.13 -4.84 3.06
CA HIS A 7 19.11 -3.87 3.56
C HIS A 7 19.26 -2.68 2.59
N GLU A 8 19.24 -2.91 1.28
CA GLU A 8 19.28 -1.85 0.28
C GLU A 8 18.05 -0.94 0.36
N LEU A 9 16.85 -1.51 0.54
CA LEU A 9 15.62 -0.73 0.68
C LEU A 9 15.63 0.16 1.93
N ILE A 10 16.11 -0.36 3.05
CA ILE A 10 16.22 0.37 4.31
C ILE A 10 17.17 1.56 4.15
N GLN A 11 18.35 1.34 3.56
CA GLN A 11 19.31 2.41 3.26
C GLN A 11 18.69 3.47 2.35
N LYS A 12 17.99 3.08 1.27
CA LYS A 12 17.33 4.00 0.34
C LYS A 12 16.20 4.81 0.99
N LEU A 13 15.48 4.23 1.94
CA LEU A 13 14.46 4.92 2.73
C LEU A 13 15.06 5.93 3.71
N GLY A 14 16.33 5.77 4.08
CA GLY A 14 17.04 6.61 5.05
C GLY A 14 16.44 6.46 6.44
N VAL A 15 16.18 5.23 6.86
CA VAL A 15 15.61 4.88 8.17
C VAL A 15 16.54 3.93 8.90
N ASP A 16 16.53 3.98 10.23
CA ASP A 16 17.35 3.10 11.05
C ASP A 16 16.81 1.68 10.98
N GLU A 17 17.67 0.71 10.67
CA GLU A 17 17.28 -0.70 10.50
C GLU A 17 16.59 -1.28 11.76
N GLU A 18 17.05 -0.86 12.94
CA GLU A 18 16.47 -1.27 14.22
C GLU A 18 15.02 -0.81 14.41
N GLN A 19 14.58 0.23 13.70
CA GLN A 19 13.20 0.72 13.73
C GLN A 19 12.28 -0.03 12.78
N VAL A 20 12.80 -0.79 11.80
CA VAL A 20 12.00 -1.41 10.74
C VAL A 20 11.41 -2.72 11.20
N LEU A 21 10.11 -2.72 11.51
CA LEU A 21 9.37 -3.93 11.86
C LEU A 21 9.01 -4.78 10.63
N GLY A 22 8.74 -4.13 9.50
CA GLY A 22 8.41 -4.81 8.24
C GLY A 22 8.59 -3.86 7.06
N ILE A 23 8.94 -4.40 5.90
CA ILE A 23 9.20 -3.66 4.68
C ILE A 23 8.88 -4.52 3.46
N TYR A 24 8.10 -3.97 2.54
CA TYR A 24 7.77 -4.68 1.32
C TYR A 24 7.82 -3.73 0.13
N TYR A 25 8.04 -4.31 -1.05
CA TYR A 25 8.02 -3.55 -2.28
C TYR A 25 7.26 -4.29 -3.38
N THR A 26 6.70 -3.51 -4.30
CA THR A 26 6.12 -3.99 -5.54
C THR A 26 6.60 -3.12 -6.70
N SER A 27 6.56 -3.65 -7.92
CA SER A 27 6.90 -2.88 -9.13
C SER A 27 5.64 -2.39 -9.84
N MET A 28 5.68 -1.16 -10.35
CA MET A 28 4.73 -0.61 -11.31
C MET A 28 5.36 -0.43 -12.70
N GLU A 29 6.44 -1.16 -13.00
CA GLU A 29 6.98 -1.28 -14.35
C GLU A 29 5.89 -1.73 -15.34
N GLY A 30 5.90 -1.15 -16.55
CA GLY A 30 4.86 -1.38 -17.56
C GLY A 30 3.49 -0.75 -17.26
N SER A 31 3.31 -0.04 -16.14
CA SER A 31 2.08 0.69 -15.84
C SER A 31 1.94 1.94 -16.70
N THR A 32 0.71 2.29 -17.05
CA THR A 32 0.37 3.57 -17.69
C THR A 32 0.63 4.75 -16.75
N ASP A 33 0.82 5.95 -17.31
CA ASP A 33 1.10 7.16 -16.54
C ASP A 33 -0.02 7.50 -15.55
N ASN A 34 -1.29 7.33 -15.96
CA ASN A 34 -2.45 7.52 -15.07
C ASN A 34 -2.41 6.58 -13.86
N ARG A 35 -2.04 5.30 -14.08
CA ARG A 35 -1.92 4.32 -12.99
C ARG A 35 -0.77 4.68 -12.04
N LYS A 36 0.39 5.05 -12.58
CA LYS A 36 1.54 5.51 -11.78
C LYS A 36 1.19 6.75 -10.97
N HIS A 37 0.50 7.73 -11.56
CA HIS A 37 0.01 8.92 -10.87
C HIS A 37 -0.87 8.57 -9.66
N ASN A 38 -1.85 7.68 -9.85
CA ASN A 38 -2.73 7.24 -8.76
C ASN A 38 -1.95 6.53 -7.65
N ILE A 39 -1.01 5.65 -8.00
CA ILE A 39 -0.16 4.95 -7.03
C ILE A 39 0.66 5.95 -6.20
N VAL A 40 1.34 6.90 -6.86
CA VAL A 40 2.13 7.93 -6.19
C VAL A 40 1.25 8.78 -5.27
N LYS A 41 0.03 9.13 -5.72
CA LYS A 41 -0.92 9.89 -4.91
C LYS A 41 -1.35 9.12 -3.66
N ALA A 42 -1.70 7.84 -3.79
CA ALA A 42 -2.06 6.99 -2.64
C ALA A 42 -0.88 6.80 -1.68
N MET A 43 0.33 6.59 -2.20
CA MET A 43 1.57 6.50 -1.41
C MET A 43 1.82 7.77 -0.59
N ARG A 44 1.57 8.95 -1.18
CA ARG A 44 1.73 10.24 -0.47
C ARG A 44 0.74 10.41 0.67
N LYS A 45 -0.49 9.91 0.52
CA LYS A 45 -1.52 10.00 1.56
C LYS A 45 -1.13 9.18 2.79
N ILE A 46 -0.77 7.92 2.62
CA ILE A 46 -0.38 7.06 3.75
C ILE A 46 1.02 7.35 4.33
N ASN A 47 1.88 8.08 3.61
CA ASN A 47 3.26 8.29 4.03
C ASN A 47 3.34 9.25 5.23
N GLY A 48 3.93 8.77 6.31
CA GLY A 48 4.11 9.51 7.55
C GLY A 48 3.00 9.29 8.57
N GLU A 49 1.99 8.50 8.24
CA GLU A 49 0.85 8.24 9.11
C GLU A 49 1.29 7.55 10.41
N LYS A 50 0.70 7.96 11.54
CA LYS A 50 1.11 7.55 12.88
C LYS A 50 -0.01 6.77 13.55
N ILE A 51 0.23 5.48 13.79
CA ILE A 51 -0.71 4.61 14.48
C ILE A 51 -0.33 4.52 15.95
N LYS A 52 -1.12 5.14 16.83
CA LYS A 52 -0.89 5.13 18.29
C LYS A 52 -1.12 3.74 18.90
N PRO A 53 -0.62 3.49 20.12
CA PRO A 53 -0.94 2.27 20.87
C PRO A 53 -2.45 1.98 20.91
N GLY A 54 -2.84 0.78 20.48
CA GLY A 54 -4.24 0.33 20.45
C GLY A 54 -5.09 0.89 19.30
N GLU A 55 -4.55 1.77 18.46
CA GLU A 55 -5.27 2.36 17.33
C GLU A 55 -5.39 1.39 16.16
N ILE A 56 -6.47 1.53 15.39
CA ILE A 56 -6.70 0.81 14.14
C ILE A 56 -6.46 1.78 12.99
N PHE A 57 -5.56 1.43 12.09
CA PHE A 57 -5.39 2.12 10.82
C PHE A 57 -6.42 1.62 9.81
N SER A 58 -7.05 2.54 9.07
CA SER A 58 -7.89 2.27 7.89
C SER A 58 -7.26 2.86 6.64
N TYR A 59 -7.07 2.01 5.63
CA TYR A 59 -6.52 2.46 4.35
C TYR A 59 -7.47 3.43 3.63
N ASN A 60 -8.77 3.13 3.61
CA ASN A 60 -9.76 3.98 2.95
C ASN A 60 -9.99 5.31 3.68
N GLU A 61 -9.88 5.37 5.00
CA GLU A 61 -9.95 6.64 5.74
C GLU A 61 -8.80 7.56 5.36
N GLU A 62 -7.58 7.01 5.26
CA GLU A 62 -6.39 7.80 4.90
C GLU A 62 -6.36 8.19 3.41
N VAL A 63 -6.65 7.23 2.53
CA VAL A 63 -6.60 7.47 1.08
C VAL A 63 -7.80 8.30 0.60
N GLY A 64 -8.98 8.11 1.20
CA GLY A 64 -10.23 8.73 0.80
C GLY A 64 -10.85 8.09 -0.46
N ASN A 65 -11.90 8.72 -0.98
CA ASN A 65 -12.65 8.19 -2.11
C ASN A 65 -11.85 8.31 -3.43
N SER A 66 -11.27 7.20 -3.88
CA SER A 66 -10.47 7.17 -5.10
C SER A 66 -11.28 7.25 -6.41
N ASN A 67 -12.60 7.26 -6.32
CA ASN A 67 -13.50 7.31 -7.48
C ASN A 67 -13.79 8.74 -7.97
N LEU A 68 -13.28 9.77 -7.26
CA LEU A 68 -13.58 11.17 -7.52
C LEU A 68 -12.58 11.81 -8.50
N ALA A 69 -13.08 12.28 -9.64
CA ALA A 69 -12.24 12.93 -10.66
C ALA A 69 -11.76 14.31 -10.18
N GLU A 70 -12.58 15.03 -9.41
CA GLU A 70 -12.30 16.34 -8.82
C GLU A 70 -11.10 16.31 -7.86
N ASP A 71 -10.87 15.17 -7.22
CA ASP A 71 -9.69 14.95 -6.38
C ASP A 71 -8.43 14.71 -7.22
N ASN A 72 -8.50 14.74 -8.55
CA ASN A 72 -7.41 14.45 -9.47
C ASN A 72 -6.92 12.99 -9.41
N TRP A 73 -7.83 12.05 -9.14
CA TRP A 73 -7.63 10.65 -9.51
C TRP A 73 -7.76 10.53 -11.03
N LYS A 74 -6.99 9.64 -11.65
CA LYS A 74 -6.99 9.42 -13.10
C LYS A 74 -7.64 8.09 -13.44
N GLU A 75 -8.26 8.02 -14.61
CA GLU A 75 -8.76 6.76 -15.14
C GLU A 75 -7.60 5.82 -15.49
N ALA A 76 -7.67 4.61 -14.95
CA ALA A 76 -6.76 3.52 -15.25
C ALA A 76 -7.55 2.19 -15.16
N HIS A 77 -6.90 1.08 -15.50
CA HIS A 77 -7.55 -0.21 -15.35
C HIS A 77 -7.85 -0.53 -13.87
N VAL A 78 -9.09 -0.87 -13.59
CA VAL A 78 -9.62 -1.37 -12.32
C VAL A 78 -10.25 -2.74 -12.53
N ILE A 79 -10.36 -3.54 -11.47
CA ILE A 79 -11.05 -4.82 -11.50
C ILE A 79 -12.38 -4.66 -10.76
N VAL A 80 -13.49 -4.70 -11.49
CA VAL A 80 -14.85 -4.63 -10.95
C VAL A 80 -15.57 -5.92 -11.28
N ASN A 81 -16.08 -6.63 -10.26
CA ASN A 81 -16.74 -7.93 -10.43
C ASN A 81 -15.90 -8.93 -11.25
N GLY A 82 -14.58 -8.91 -11.07
CA GLY A 82 -13.64 -9.76 -11.78
C GLY A 82 -13.38 -9.35 -13.25
N GLN A 83 -13.93 -8.24 -13.74
CA GLN A 83 -13.67 -7.73 -15.09
C GLN A 83 -12.72 -6.54 -15.05
N LEU A 84 -11.79 -6.49 -16.00
CA LEU A 84 -10.90 -5.35 -16.20
C LEU A 84 -11.69 -4.27 -16.94
N THR A 85 -11.87 -3.11 -16.32
CA THR A 85 -12.56 -1.95 -16.91
C THR A 85 -11.81 -0.67 -16.62
N ALA A 86 -12.14 0.41 -17.31
CA ALA A 86 -11.63 1.74 -16.98
C ALA A 86 -12.37 2.29 -15.74
N GLY A 87 -11.62 2.90 -14.83
CA GLY A 87 -12.17 3.55 -13.64
C GLY A 87 -11.14 4.44 -12.95
N TYR A 88 -11.63 5.39 -12.15
CA TYR A 88 -10.79 6.28 -11.36
C TYR A 88 -10.07 5.51 -10.24
N GLY A 89 -8.85 5.94 -9.92
CA GLY A 89 -8.08 5.35 -8.82
C GLY A 89 -7.44 4.00 -9.14
N GLY A 90 -7.45 3.54 -10.40
CA GLY A 90 -6.75 2.32 -10.78
C GLY A 90 -5.28 2.35 -10.33
N GLY A 91 -4.86 1.32 -9.59
CA GLY A 91 -3.54 1.22 -8.96
C GLY A 91 -3.55 1.20 -7.42
N ILE A 92 -4.58 1.72 -6.74
CA ILE A 92 -4.57 1.80 -5.27
C ILE A 92 -4.53 0.45 -4.56
N CYS A 93 -5.11 -0.61 -5.13
CA CYS A 93 -5.02 -1.95 -4.54
C CYS A 93 -3.58 -2.49 -4.52
N GLN A 94 -2.70 -2.03 -5.43
CA GLN A 94 -1.28 -2.38 -5.35
C GLN A 94 -0.63 -1.74 -4.13
N VAL A 95 -0.98 -0.49 -3.80
CA VAL A 95 -0.46 0.19 -2.61
C VAL A 95 -0.99 -0.49 -1.34
N SER A 96 -2.29 -0.79 -1.27
CA SER A 96 -2.87 -1.55 -0.16
C SER A 96 -2.22 -2.93 0.00
N SER A 97 -1.98 -3.66 -1.10
CA SER A 97 -1.29 -4.96 -1.06
C SER A 97 0.18 -4.83 -0.63
N THR A 98 0.88 -3.78 -1.07
CA THR A 98 2.26 -3.52 -0.63
C THR A 98 2.29 -3.24 0.89
N LEU A 99 1.34 -2.44 1.37
CA LEU A 99 1.21 -2.12 2.79
C LEU A 99 0.88 -3.38 3.59
N PHE A 100 -0.08 -4.19 3.11
CA PHE A 100 -0.45 -5.46 3.74
C PHE A 100 0.76 -6.38 3.96
N ASN A 101 1.63 -6.54 2.97
CA ASN A 101 2.79 -7.41 3.13
C ASN A 101 3.83 -6.82 4.11
N ALA A 102 4.03 -5.51 4.14
CA ALA A 102 4.88 -4.86 5.16
C ALA A 102 4.29 -5.04 6.58
N VAL A 103 2.97 -4.94 6.71
CA VAL A 103 2.22 -5.16 7.96
C VAL A 103 2.30 -6.63 8.42
N GLN A 104 2.21 -7.58 7.49
CA GLN A 104 2.37 -9.00 7.76
C GLN A 104 3.79 -9.35 8.22
N GLU A 105 4.81 -8.79 7.58
CA GLU A 105 6.20 -8.97 8.01
C GLU A 105 6.43 -8.38 9.41
N ALA A 106 5.82 -7.23 9.70
CA ALA A 106 5.79 -6.61 11.02
C ALA A 106 4.95 -7.38 12.06
N LYS A 107 4.28 -8.46 11.66
CA LYS A 107 3.41 -9.31 12.50
C LYS A 107 2.31 -8.54 13.22
N LEU A 108 1.78 -7.49 12.60
CA LEU A 108 0.67 -6.73 13.17
C LEU A 108 -0.65 -7.48 12.98
N PRO A 109 -1.58 -7.41 13.95
CA PRO A 109 -2.90 -8.01 13.80
C PRO A 109 -3.69 -7.34 12.67
N ILE A 110 -4.11 -8.17 11.70
CA ILE A 110 -5.00 -7.75 10.63
C ILE A 110 -6.44 -7.73 11.14
N VAL A 111 -7.09 -6.57 11.02
CA VAL A 111 -8.47 -6.36 11.45
C VAL A 111 -9.44 -6.60 10.30
N GLU A 112 -9.07 -6.17 9.10
CA GLU A 112 -9.86 -6.37 7.89
C GLU A 112 -8.93 -6.57 6.69
N ARG A 113 -9.24 -7.56 5.86
CA ARG A 113 -8.57 -7.81 4.59
C ARG A 113 -9.50 -8.58 3.67
N HIS A 114 -9.50 -8.20 2.40
CA HIS A 114 -10.15 -8.92 1.31
C HIS A 114 -9.15 -9.22 0.20
N THR A 115 -9.40 -10.28 -0.57
CA THR A 115 -8.59 -10.65 -1.73
C THR A 115 -9.37 -10.41 -3.02
N HIS A 116 -8.66 -10.18 -4.12
CA HIS A 116 -9.26 -10.12 -5.44
C HIS A 116 -9.83 -11.50 -5.81
N SER A 117 -10.89 -11.53 -6.60
CA SER A 117 -11.43 -12.77 -7.17
C SER A 117 -10.53 -13.39 -8.24
N LYS A 118 -9.53 -12.64 -8.73
CA LYS A 118 -8.54 -13.04 -9.72
C LYS A 118 -7.15 -12.70 -9.23
N THR A 119 -6.15 -13.48 -9.65
CA THR A 119 -4.74 -13.21 -9.36
C THR A 119 -4.31 -11.86 -9.93
N VAL A 120 -3.50 -11.14 -9.17
CA VAL A 120 -2.90 -9.86 -9.58
C VAL A 120 -1.43 -10.04 -9.90
N GLY A 121 -0.90 -9.25 -10.84
CA GLY A 121 0.49 -9.41 -11.33
C GLY A 121 1.57 -8.74 -10.47
N TYR A 122 1.20 -7.99 -9.42
CA TYR A 122 2.15 -7.18 -8.63
C TYR A 122 2.50 -7.78 -7.26
N VAL A 123 1.84 -8.86 -6.84
CA VAL A 123 2.16 -9.65 -5.63
C VAL A 123 1.86 -11.14 -5.86
N PRO A 124 2.53 -12.07 -5.15
CA PRO A 124 2.19 -13.49 -5.15
C PRO A 124 0.73 -13.78 -4.74
N VAL A 125 0.24 -14.97 -5.08
CA VAL A 125 -1.10 -15.44 -4.68
C VAL A 125 -1.23 -15.45 -3.16
N GLY A 126 -2.32 -14.89 -2.65
CA GLY A 126 -2.57 -14.81 -1.21
C GLY A 126 -1.81 -13.68 -0.50
N GLN A 127 -1.11 -12.81 -1.25
CA GLN A 127 -0.44 -11.62 -0.73
C GLN A 127 -1.13 -10.30 -1.12
N ASP A 128 -2.34 -10.36 -1.67
CA ASP A 128 -3.09 -9.19 -2.08
C ASP A 128 -4.07 -8.69 -1.01
N ALA A 129 -4.35 -7.39 -1.04
CA ALA A 129 -5.36 -6.71 -0.26
C ALA A 129 -6.16 -5.79 -1.19
N THR A 130 -7.41 -6.17 -1.48
CA THR A 130 -8.36 -5.37 -2.27
C THR A 130 -9.01 -4.32 -1.39
N VAL A 131 -9.18 -3.13 -1.95
CA VAL A 131 -9.94 -2.03 -1.33
C VAL A 131 -10.95 -1.47 -2.33
N ALA A 132 -12.09 -1.03 -1.81
CA ALA A 132 -13.14 -0.33 -2.53
C ALA A 132 -13.80 0.62 -1.53
N TYR A 133 -13.69 1.93 -1.77
CA TYR A 133 -14.18 2.94 -0.82
C TYR A 133 -15.66 2.71 -0.47
N GLY A 134 -15.97 2.64 0.83
CA GLY A 134 -17.31 2.39 1.36
C GLY A 134 -17.76 0.91 1.36
N LEU A 135 -16.95 -0.02 0.84
CA LEU A 135 -17.31 -1.45 0.74
C LEU A 135 -16.25 -2.41 1.29
N LEU A 136 -14.99 -2.28 0.85
CA LEU A 136 -13.87 -3.16 1.21
C LEU A 136 -12.71 -2.33 1.69
N ASP A 137 -12.16 -2.64 2.85
CA ASP A 137 -11.02 -1.92 3.40
C ASP A 137 -9.86 -2.85 3.76
N PHE A 138 -8.68 -2.26 3.93
CA PHE A 138 -7.56 -2.91 4.57
C PHE A 138 -7.27 -2.20 5.89
N ARG A 139 -7.40 -2.94 6.99
CA ARG A 139 -7.24 -2.42 8.34
C ARG A 139 -6.35 -3.31 9.19
N PHE A 140 -5.53 -2.69 10.04
CA PHE A 140 -4.69 -3.37 11.01
C PHE A 140 -4.60 -2.55 12.29
N SER A 141 -4.35 -3.21 13.42
CA SER A 141 -4.20 -2.54 14.72
C SER A 141 -2.74 -2.46 15.13
N ASN A 142 -2.38 -1.41 15.88
CA ASN A 142 -1.10 -1.37 16.60
C ASN A 142 -1.26 -2.05 17.98
N PRO A 143 -0.68 -3.24 18.20
CA PRO A 143 -0.78 -3.95 19.47
C PRO A 143 0.25 -3.49 20.51
N PHE A 144 1.19 -2.61 20.13
CA PHE A 144 2.32 -2.23 20.95
C PHE A 144 2.03 -1.01 21.82
N ASP A 145 2.92 -0.74 22.76
CA ASP A 145 2.91 0.41 23.68
C ASP A 145 3.59 1.67 23.10
N HIS A 146 4.13 1.57 21.89
CA HIS A 146 4.78 2.67 21.17
C HIS A 146 4.07 2.98 19.86
N THR A 147 4.37 4.13 19.27
CA THR A 147 3.71 4.58 18.04
C THR A 147 4.36 3.93 16.83
N LEU A 148 3.55 3.46 15.89
CA LEU A 148 4.02 3.01 14.59
C LEU A 148 3.96 4.15 13.58
N THR A 149 4.88 4.18 12.61
CA THR A 149 4.83 5.10 11.47
C THR A 149 4.91 4.35 10.16
N ILE A 150 4.05 4.70 9.21
CA ILE A 150 4.14 4.21 7.83
C ILE A 150 5.15 5.09 7.08
N LYS A 151 6.18 4.48 6.50
CA LYS A 151 7.10 5.14 5.56
C LYS A 151 6.83 4.58 4.16
N ALA A 152 6.39 5.43 3.25
CA ALA A 152 6.01 5.04 1.90
C ALA A 152 6.72 5.93 0.87
N LYS A 153 7.47 5.33 -0.05
CA LYS A 153 8.21 6.04 -1.09
C LYS A 153 8.23 5.26 -2.41
N VAL A 154 8.29 6.01 -3.51
CA VAL A 154 8.55 5.45 -4.84
C VAL A 154 10.01 5.73 -5.20
N PHE A 155 10.73 4.71 -5.66
CA PHE A 155 12.09 4.82 -6.20
C PHE A 155 12.10 4.47 -7.70
N ASP A 156 13.03 5.08 -8.44
CA ASP A 156 13.30 4.78 -9.85
C ASP A 156 12.02 4.77 -10.72
N ASP A 157 11.07 5.65 -10.38
CA ASP A 157 9.74 5.84 -10.99
C ASP A 157 8.83 4.60 -11.07
N THR A 158 9.24 3.48 -10.46
CA THR A 158 8.59 2.18 -10.66
C THR A 158 8.53 1.32 -9.41
N ASN A 159 9.36 1.57 -8.40
CA ASN A 159 9.44 0.72 -7.22
C ASN A 159 8.69 1.34 -6.06
N VAL A 160 7.54 0.74 -5.72
CA VAL A 160 6.66 1.14 -4.62
C VAL A 160 7.15 0.45 -3.36
N VAL A 161 7.69 1.19 -2.40
CA VAL A 161 8.28 0.63 -1.18
C VAL A 161 7.56 1.19 0.05
N ILE A 162 7.10 0.29 0.93
CA ILE A 162 6.44 0.63 2.18
C ILE A 162 7.13 -0.08 3.34
N ALA A 163 7.42 0.66 4.41
CA ALA A 163 7.94 0.13 5.66
C ALA A 163 7.07 0.55 6.84
N ILE A 164 6.97 -0.33 7.83
CA ILE A 164 6.39 -0.08 9.14
C ILE A 164 7.54 0.14 10.13
N LEU A 165 7.54 1.32 10.76
CA LEU A 165 8.58 1.72 11.70
C LEU A 165 8.03 1.79 13.11
N LYS A 166 8.78 1.32 14.10
CA LYS A 166 8.56 1.68 15.51
C LYS A 166 9.23 3.01 15.83
N LYS A 167 8.54 3.87 16.58
CA LYS A 167 9.07 5.15 17.10
C LYS A 167 8.93 5.24 18.60
#